data_AF-A0A371K4W6-F1
#
_entry.id   AF-A0A371K4W6-F1
#
_cell.length_a   1.000
_cell.length_b   1.000
_cell.length_c   1.000
_cell.angle_alpha   90.00
_cell.angle_beta   90.00
_cell.angle_gamma   90.00
#
_symmetry.space_group_name_H-M   'P 1'
#
loop_
_entity.id
_entity.type
_entity.pdbx_description
1 polymer ?
#
loop_
_entity_poly.entity_id
_entity_poly.type
_entity_poly.pdbx_seq_one_letter_code
_entity_poly.pdbx_strand_id
1 'polypeptide(L)'
;MSISVLELFAAFNGLPDRPAMSLRAGNAEDDYEAHPDYDAEIDRLTPEYLETYHWGIGYLDAESWRYYLPHLLAHALQSLARPGSMVVQSLLYYLRPPDRDPPRFGALTPAQSQAVIAVLDELAFAHESVWQDDAMLALEEYWAPGARYR
;
A
#
# COMPACT_ATOMS: atom_id res chain seq x y z
N MET A 1 14.58 8.84 10.68
CA MET A 1 15.63 7.91 10.20
C MET A 1 14.96 7.19 9.05
N SER A 2 15.47 7.36 7.84
CA SER A 2 14.81 6.86 6.63
C SER A 2 14.89 5.34 6.57
N ILE A 3 13.75 4.68 6.34
CA ILE A 3 13.68 3.22 6.17
C ILE A 3 14.22 2.84 4.79
N SER A 4 15.15 1.90 4.73
CA SER A 4 15.62 1.36 3.45
C SER A 4 14.60 0.40 2.84
N VAL A 5 14.63 0.25 1.51
CA VAL A 5 13.80 -0.75 0.81
C VAL A 5 14.06 -2.16 1.35
N LEU A 6 15.31 -2.49 1.70
CA LEU A 6 15.65 -3.80 2.27
C LEU A 6 14.97 -4.04 3.63
N GLU A 7 15.01 -3.04 4.53
CA GLU A 7 14.36 -3.12 5.84
C GLU A 7 12.84 -3.19 5.71
N LEU A 8 12.27 -2.44 4.76
CA LEU A 8 10.86 -2.50 4.42
C LEU A 8 10.46 -3.94 4.04
N PHE A 9 11.15 -4.56 3.07
CA PHE A 9 10.83 -5.94 2.69
C PHE A 9 11.06 -6.94 3.83
N ALA A 10 12.09 -6.75 4.65
CA ALA A 10 12.36 -7.60 5.79
C ALA A 10 11.21 -7.62 6.82
N ALA A 11 10.49 -6.50 7.00
CA ALA A 11 9.32 -6.42 7.88
C ALA A 11 8.13 -7.27 7.39
N PHE A 12 8.10 -7.63 6.10
CA PHE A 12 7.05 -8.42 5.46
C PHE A 12 7.51 -9.83 5.06
N ASN A 13 8.60 -10.34 5.63
CA ASN A 13 9.06 -11.71 5.41
C ASN A 13 8.03 -12.76 5.88
N GLY A 14 8.04 -13.93 5.24
CA GLY A 14 7.21 -15.08 5.62
C GLY A 14 5.75 -15.00 5.16
N LEU A 15 5.44 -14.09 4.25
CA LEU A 15 4.15 -14.05 3.55
C LEU A 15 4.09 -15.12 2.44
N PRO A 16 2.89 -15.50 2.00
CA PRO A 16 2.74 -16.38 0.84
C PRO A 16 3.37 -15.80 -0.43
N ASP A 17 3.85 -16.67 -1.33
CA ASP A 17 4.49 -16.25 -2.59
C ASP A 17 3.48 -15.71 -3.64
N ARG A 18 2.17 -15.87 -3.38
CA ARG A 18 1.09 -15.34 -4.21
C ARG A 18 -0.08 -14.86 -3.34
N PRO A 19 -0.81 -13.82 -3.75
CA PRO A 19 -2.00 -13.36 -3.05
C PRO A 19 -3.21 -14.24 -3.38
N ALA A 20 -4.24 -14.21 -2.52
CA ALA A 20 -5.53 -14.81 -2.82
C ALA A 20 -6.30 -13.98 -3.88
N MET A 21 -6.14 -12.66 -3.84
CA MET A 21 -6.70 -11.69 -4.79
C MET A 21 -5.58 -10.84 -5.38
N SER A 22 -5.43 -10.82 -6.70
CA SER A 22 -4.48 -9.93 -7.36
C SER A 22 -5.01 -8.48 -7.44
N LEU A 23 -4.13 -7.49 -7.69
CA LEU A 23 -4.59 -6.12 -7.97
C LEU A 23 -5.50 -6.08 -9.20
N ARG A 24 -5.17 -6.85 -10.24
CA ARG A 24 -6.03 -7.00 -11.42
C ARG A 24 -7.40 -7.58 -11.07
N ALA A 25 -7.46 -8.57 -10.18
CA ALA A 25 -8.74 -9.11 -9.69
C ALA A 25 -9.50 -8.10 -8.83
N GLY A 26 -8.81 -7.33 -7.98
CA GLY A 26 -9.43 -6.23 -7.23
C GLY A 26 -9.97 -5.12 -8.13
N ASN A 27 -9.29 -4.81 -9.24
CA ASN A 27 -9.77 -3.87 -10.25
C ASN A 27 -11.02 -4.40 -10.95
N ALA A 28 -11.02 -5.67 -11.33
CA ALA A 28 -12.20 -6.32 -11.92
C ALA A 28 -13.41 -6.29 -10.97
N GLU A 29 -13.20 -6.44 -9.66
CA GLU A 29 -14.27 -6.28 -8.65
C GLU A 29 -14.85 -4.85 -8.63
N ASP A 30 -14.01 -3.82 -8.75
CA ASP A 30 -14.46 -2.42 -8.90
C ASP A 30 -15.33 -2.23 -10.15
N ASP A 31 -14.93 -2.87 -11.25
CA ASP A 31 -15.62 -2.83 -12.54
C ASP A 31 -16.86 -3.75 -12.61
N TYR A 32 -17.19 -4.47 -11.53
CA TYR A 32 -18.24 -5.49 -11.47
C TYR A 32 -18.06 -6.63 -12.49
N GLU A 33 -16.81 -6.97 -12.80
CA GLU A 33 -16.43 -8.04 -13.70
C GLU A 33 -16.09 -9.34 -12.96
N ALA A 34 -15.96 -10.44 -13.72
CA ALA A 34 -15.54 -11.72 -13.15
C ALA A 34 -14.08 -11.65 -12.69
N HIS A 35 -13.79 -12.18 -11.49
CA HIS A 35 -12.43 -12.18 -10.95
C HIS A 35 -11.53 -13.11 -11.77
N PRO A 36 -10.49 -12.58 -12.44
CA PRO A 36 -9.50 -13.45 -13.03
C PRO A 36 -8.68 -14.15 -11.95
N ASP A 37 -8.28 -15.39 -12.23
CA ASP A 37 -7.29 -16.09 -11.43
C ASP A 37 -5.93 -15.36 -11.47
N TYR A 38 -5.15 -15.54 -10.40
CA TYR A 38 -3.77 -15.06 -10.35
C TYR A 38 -2.93 -15.71 -11.45
N ASP A 39 -2.22 -14.87 -12.20
CA ASP A 39 -1.32 -15.25 -13.28
C ASP A 39 0.04 -14.58 -13.04
N ALA A 40 1.11 -15.33 -12.81
CA ALA A 40 2.41 -14.79 -12.44
C ALA A 40 3.11 -13.99 -13.57
N GLU A 41 2.68 -14.18 -14.83
CA GLU A 41 3.21 -13.41 -15.95
C GLU A 41 2.52 -12.05 -16.05
N ILE A 42 1.19 -12.04 -15.94
CA ILE A 42 0.37 -10.82 -16.01
C ILE A 42 0.46 -10.01 -14.71
N ASP A 43 0.36 -10.67 -13.57
CA ASP A 43 0.35 -10.08 -12.23
C ASP A 43 1.76 -9.82 -11.67
N ARG A 44 2.74 -9.68 -12.57
CA ARG A 44 4.11 -9.32 -12.22
C ARG A 44 4.14 -7.90 -11.68
N LEU A 45 4.75 -7.73 -10.50
CA LEU A 45 4.80 -6.47 -9.74
C LEU A 45 5.76 -5.42 -10.34
N THR A 46 5.55 -5.05 -11.59
CA THR A 46 6.26 -3.93 -12.23
C THR A 46 5.59 -2.60 -11.87
N PRO A 47 6.31 -1.47 -11.96
CA PRO A 47 5.70 -0.15 -11.82
C PRO A 47 4.45 0.03 -12.69
N GLU A 48 4.50 -0.43 -13.94
CA GLU A 48 3.39 -0.32 -14.89
C GLU A 48 2.18 -1.13 -14.44
N TYR A 49 2.38 -2.34 -13.91
CA TYR A 49 1.29 -3.16 -13.37
C TYR A 49 0.63 -2.47 -12.17
N LEU A 50 1.42 -1.95 -11.24
CA LEU A 50 0.93 -1.25 -10.05
C LEU A 50 0.14 0.00 -10.42
N GLU A 51 0.64 0.80 -11.37
CA GLU A 51 -0.05 2.00 -11.87
C GLU A 51 -1.32 1.65 -12.66
N THR A 52 -1.34 0.53 -13.38
CA THR A 52 -2.50 0.11 -14.18
C THR A 52 -3.66 -0.36 -13.30
N TYR A 53 -3.37 -1.14 -12.25
CA TYR A 53 -4.38 -1.78 -11.40
C TYR A 53 -4.48 -1.13 -10.01
N HIS A 54 -4.29 0.18 -9.95
CA HIS A 54 -4.25 0.93 -8.70
C HIS A 54 -5.60 0.96 -7.95
N TRP A 55 -6.74 0.84 -8.65
CA TRP A 55 -8.06 0.76 -8.02
C TRP A 55 -8.24 -0.53 -7.21
N GLY A 56 -7.59 -1.63 -7.63
CA GLY A 56 -7.65 -2.92 -6.96
C GLY A 56 -7.14 -2.90 -5.52
N ILE A 57 -6.30 -1.92 -5.14
CA ILE A 57 -5.82 -1.67 -3.78
C ILE A 57 -7.00 -1.61 -2.77
N GLY A 58 -8.10 -0.99 -3.18
CA GLY A 58 -9.30 -0.83 -2.38
C GLY A 58 -10.04 -2.13 -2.09
N TYR A 59 -9.79 -3.20 -2.85
CA TYR A 59 -10.55 -4.45 -2.85
C TYR A 59 -9.81 -5.63 -2.22
N LEU A 60 -8.49 -5.51 -2.03
CA LEU A 60 -7.67 -6.56 -1.43
C LEU A 60 -8.19 -6.98 -0.05
N ASP A 61 -8.29 -8.28 0.18
CA ASP A 61 -8.44 -8.84 1.53
C ASP A 61 -7.16 -8.59 2.37
N ALA A 62 -7.21 -8.91 3.67
CA ALA A 62 -6.08 -8.66 4.58
C ALA A 62 -4.80 -9.44 4.23
N GLU A 63 -4.90 -10.64 3.67
CA GLU A 63 -3.74 -11.44 3.28
C GLU A 63 -3.10 -10.90 2.01
N SER A 64 -3.91 -10.66 0.99
CA SER A 64 -3.52 -10.05 -0.28
C SER A 64 -2.99 -8.64 -0.08
N TRP A 65 -3.59 -7.85 0.82
CA TRP A 65 -3.10 -6.53 1.21
C TRP A 65 -1.65 -6.58 1.72
N ARG A 66 -1.36 -7.48 2.67
CA ARG A 66 0.00 -7.64 3.20
C ARG A 66 1.00 -8.07 2.14
N TYR A 67 0.58 -8.88 1.16
CA TYR A 67 1.42 -9.28 0.04
C TYR A 67 1.85 -8.07 -0.81
N TYR A 68 0.91 -7.19 -1.18
CA TYR A 68 1.20 -6.04 -2.03
C TYR A 68 1.83 -4.86 -1.30
N LEU A 69 1.52 -4.67 -0.02
CA LEU A 69 1.91 -3.49 0.75
C LEU A 69 3.41 -3.13 0.70
N PRO A 70 4.39 -4.04 0.88
CA PRO A 70 5.80 -3.68 0.77
C PRO A 70 6.19 -3.19 -0.63
N HIS A 71 5.56 -3.71 -1.69
CA HIS A 71 5.81 -3.27 -3.06
C HIS A 71 5.22 -1.88 -3.33
N LEU A 72 4.01 -1.62 -2.85
CA LEU A 72 3.36 -0.31 -2.95
C LEU A 72 4.15 0.77 -2.20
N LEU A 73 4.58 0.47 -0.98
CA LEU A 73 5.41 1.36 -0.16
C LEU A 73 6.78 1.63 -0.80
N ALA A 74 7.43 0.60 -1.36
CA ALA A 74 8.70 0.76 -2.06
C ALA A 74 8.54 1.64 -3.32
N HIS A 75 7.46 1.47 -4.08
CA HIS A 75 7.15 2.33 -5.23
C HIS A 75 6.90 3.78 -4.82
N ALA A 76 6.23 4.00 -3.68
CA ALA A 76 5.99 5.34 -3.14
C ALA A 76 7.30 6.06 -2.77
N LEU A 77 8.23 5.37 -2.09
CA LEU A 77 9.56 5.90 -1.80
C LEU A 77 10.34 6.28 -3.08
N GLN A 78 10.24 5.46 -4.13
CA GLN A 78 10.89 5.75 -5.42
C GLN A 78 10.21 6.89 -6.20
N SER A 79 9.01 7.30 -5.78
CA SER A 79 8.18 8.31 -6.43
C SER A 79 8.04 9.59 -5.62
N LEU A 80 8.88 9.82 -4.59
CA LEU A 80 8.85 11.00 -3.73
C LEU A 80 8.70 12.31 -4.51
N ALA A 81 9.54 12.54 -5.51
CA ALA A 81 9.55 13.77 -6.32
C ALA A 81 8.74 13.65 -7.63
N ARG A 82 7.97 12.57 -7.82
CA ARG A 82 7.26 12.28 -9.07
C ARG A 82 5.75 12.51 -8.88
N PRO A 83 5.21 13.67 -9.28
CA PRO A 83 3.77 13.88 -9.23
C PRO A 83 3.03 12.98 -10.24
N GLY A 84 1.75 12.72 -9.98
CA GLY A 84 0.86 12.03 -10.92
C GLY A 84 0.96 10.50 -10.92
N SER A 85 1.60 9.90 -9.91
CA SER A 85 1.50 8.45 -9.69
C SER A 85 0.12 8.10 -9.13
N MET A 86 -0.65 7.32 -9.89
CA MET A 86 -2.00 6.90 -9.50
C MET A 86 -1.92 5.88 -8.37
N VAL A 87 -0.95 4.97 -8.41
CA VAL A 87 -0.75 3.98 -7.35
C VAL A 87 -0.37 4.63 -6.01
N VAL A 88 0.47 5.67 -5.99
CA VAL A 88 0.81 6.36 -4.73
C VAL A 88 -0.39 7.10 -4.18
N GLN A 89 -1.14 7.80 -5.04
CA GLN A 89 -2.38 8.47 -4.63
C GLN A 89 -3.39 7.46 -4.05
N SER A 90 -3.62 6.33 -4.72
CA SER A 90 -4.52 5.27 -4.24
C SER A 90 -4.01 4.62 -2.95
N LEU A 91 -2.71 4.36 -2.83
CA LEU A 91 -2.11 3.85 -1.59
C LEU A 91 -2.41 4.77 -0.41
N LEU A 92 -2.11 6.07 -0.54
CA LEU A 92 -2.34 7.05 0.53
C LEU A 92 -3.83 7.20 0.88
N TYR A 93 -4.70 7.16 -0.14
CA TYR A 93 -6.15 7.14 0.06
C TYR A 93 -6.60 5.90 0.85
N TYR A 94 -6.14 4.70 0.47
CA TYR A 94 -6.56 3.45 1.12
C TYR A 94 -5.78 3.08 2.38
N LEU A 95 -4.77 3.87 2.76
CA LEU A 95 -4.14 3.87 4.09
C LEU A 95 -4.93 4.70 5.11
N ARG A 96 -6.04 5.31 4.72
CA ARG A 96 -6.91 6.10 5.59
C ARG A 96 -8.21 5.35 5.92
N PRO A 97 -8.87 5.68 7.05
CA PRO A 97 -10.19 5.14 7.36
C PRO A 97 -11.29 5.64 6.40
N PRO A 98 -12.39 4.89 6.25
CA PRO A 98 -12.66 3.58 6.86
C PRO A 98 -11.81 2.48 6.23
N ASP A 99 -11.34 1.55 7.06
CA ASP A 99 -10.70 0.32 6.56
C ASP A 99 -11.77 -0.69 6.11
N ARG A 100 -11.34 -1.74 5.40
CA ARG A 100 -12.22 -2.82 4.94
C ARG A 100 -12.77 -3.65 6.11
N ASP A 101 -13.81 -4.42 5.81
CA ASP A 101 -14.30 -5.52 6.65
C ASP A 101 -14.13 -6.84 5.87
N PRO A 102 -13.27 -7.78 6.32
CA PRO A 102 -12.41 -7.73 7.52
C PRO A 102 -11.29 -6.67 7.46
N PRO A 103 -10.83 -6.14 8.62
CA PRO A 103 -9.84 -5.07 8.68
C PRO A 103 -8.45 -5.51 8.20
N ARG A 104 -7.85 -4.70 7.32
CA ARG A 104 -6.49 -4.86 6.79
C ARG A 104 -5.44 -4.30 7.75
N PHE A 105 -5.70 -3.13 8.33
CA PHE A 105 -4.75 -2.44 9.20
C PHE A 105 -4.51 -3.21 10.50
N GLY A 106 -5.59 -3.75 11.09
CA GLY A 106 -5.53 -4.58 12.29
C GLY A 106 -4.87 -5.95 12.07
N ALA A 107 -4.71 -6.39 10.81
CA ALA A 107 -4.05 -7.65 10.47
C ALA A 107 -2.52 -7.53 10.36
N LEU A 108 -1.97 -6.30 10.43
CA LEU A 108 -0.53 -6.07 10.38
C LEU A 108 0.14 -6.42 11.72
N THR A 109 1.32 -7.03 11.65
CA THR A 109 2.17 -7.18 12.83
C THR A 109 2.72 -5.82 13.27
N PRO A 110 3.20 -5.68 14.52
CA PRO A 110 3.84 -4.44 14.95
C PRO A 110 5.00 -4.00 14.03
N ALA A 111 5.80 -4.94 13.53
CA ALA A 111 6.90 -4.63 12.61
C ALA A 111 6.40 -4.08 11.26
N GLN A 112 5.34 -4.68 10.71
CA GLN A 112 4.71 -4.23 9.46
C GLN A 112 4.10 -2.84 9.61
N SER A 113 3.38 -2.60 10.71
CA SER A 113 2.80 -1.28 11.00
C SER A 113 3.88 -0.21 11.17
N GLN A 114 5.01 -0.53 11.80
CA GLN A 114 6.13 0.41 11.91
C GLN A 114 6.78 0.71 10.55
N ALA A 115 6.86 -0.27 9.65
CA ALA A 115 7.35 -0.03 8.30
C ALA A 115 6.41 0.91 7.51
N VAL A 116 5.09 0.78 7.67
CA VAL A 116 4.11 1.72 7.07
C VAL A 116 4.33 3.13 7.60
N ILE A 117 4.43 3.29 8.94
CA ILE A 117 4.66 4.59 9.58
C ILE A 117 5.95 5.23 9.06
N ALA A 118 7.05 4.47 9.01
CA ALA A 118 8.33 4.98 8.56
C ALA A 118 8.30 5.48 7.11
N VAL A 119 7.58 4.79 6.22
CA VAL A 119 7.42 5.24 4.82
C VAL A 119 6.51 6.47 4.74
N LEU A 120 5.43 6.51 5.52
CA LEU A 120 4.56 7.69 5.59
C LEU A 120 5.29 8.91 6.14
N ASP A 121 6.15 8.76 7.14
CA ASP A 121 6.99 9.84 7.67
C ASP A 121 7.92 10.40 6.58
N GLU A 122 8.54 9.54 5.77
CA GLU A 122 9.37 9.99 4.64
C GLU A 122 8.53 10.73 3.58
N LEU A 123 7.36 10.21 3.22
CA LEU A 123 6.45 10.88 2.29
C LEU A 123 5.92 12.22 2.85
N ALA A 124 5.69 12.30 4.16
CA ALA A 124 5.15 13.48 4.84
C ALA A 124 6.19 14.60 5.02
N PHE A 125 7.45 14.26 5.31
CA PHE A 125 8.42 15.22 5.83
C PHE A 125 9.70 15.36 5.00
N ALA A 126 9.95 14.50 4.01
CA ALA A 126 11.05 14.74 3.07
C ALA A 126 10.76 15.99 2.24
N HIS A 127 11.76 16.86 2.07
CA HIS A 127 11.61 18.15 1.37
C HIS A 127 11.27 17.97 -0.12
N GLU A 128 11.81 16.92 -0.74
CA GLU A 128 11.57 16.56 -2.13
C GLU A 128 10.23 15.87 -2.39
N SER A 129 9.50 15.50 -1.33
CA SER A 129 8.24 14.77 -1.45
C SER A 129 7.15 15.70 -1.99
N VAL A 130 6.46 15.27 -3.04
CA VAL A 130 5.25 15.90 -3.55
C VAL A 130 3.97 15.35 -2.89
N TRP A 131 4.11 14.39 -1.96
CA TRP A 131 3.02 13.65 -1.33
C TRP A 131 2.75 14.04 0.13
N GLN A 132 3.33 15.17 0.57
CA GLN A 132 3.38 15.55 1.97
C GLN A 132 2.00 15.63 2.63
N ASP A 133 1.06 16.33 2.00
CA ASP A 133 -0.28 16.55 2.57
C ASP A 133 -1.06 15.25 2.75
N ASP A 134 -1.08 14.40 1.72
CA ASP A 134 -1.80 13.12 1.76
C ASP A 134 -1.17 12.14 2.76
N ALA A 135 0.16 12.12 2.88
CA ALA A 135 0.87 11.30 3.85
C ALA A 135 0.66 11.79 5.29
N MET A 136 0.68 13.11 5.52
CA MET A 136 0.33 13.70 6.82
C MET A 136 -1.10 13.35 7.22
N LEU A 137 -2.06 13.40 6.30
CA LEU A 137 -3.44 13.00 6.57
C LEU A 137 -3.53 11.51 6.96
N ALA A 138 -2.86 10.62 6.24
CA ALA A 138 -2.82 9.20 6.61
C ALA A 138 -2.23 8.98 8.01
N LEU A 139 -1.12 9.65 8.32
CA LEU A 139 -0.51 9.63 9.65
C LEU A 139 -1.50 10.08 10.74
N GLU A 140 -2.11 11.25 10.58
CA GLU A 140 -3.03 11.82 11.56
C GLU A 140 -4.29 10.98 11.78
N GLU A 141 -4.80 10.36 10.72
CA GLU A 141 -6.07 9.64 10.78
C GLU A 141 -5.91 8.25 11.39
N TYR A 142 -4.82 7.52 11.11
CA TYR A 142 -4.68 6.14 11.61
C TYR A 142 -3.28 5.74 12.10
N TRP A 143 -2.20 6.22 11.49
CA TRP A 143 -0.88 5.58 11.68
C TRP A 143 -0.04 6.17 12.83
N ALA A 144 -0.11 7.48 13.07
CA ALA A 144 0.70 8.16 14.07
C ALA A 144 0.25 7.87 15.52
N PRO A 145 1.13 8.05 16.53
CA PRO A 145 0.70 8.04 17.92
C PRO A 145 -0.40 9.07 18.19
N GLY A 146 -1.52 8.63 18.78
CA GLY A 146 -2.68 9.49 19.01
C GLY A 146 -3.51 9.78 17.77
N ALA A 147 -3.36 8.99 16.71
CA ALA A 147 -4.19 9.08 15.50
C ALA A 147 -5.70 9.01 15.82
N ARG A 148 -6.50 9.74 15.04
CA ARG A 148 -7.90 10.04 15.35
C ARG A 148 -8.80 8.81 15.42
N TYR A 149 -8.50 7.77 14.62
CA TYR A 149 -9.40 6.63 14.39
C TYR A 149 -8.77 5.27 14.70
N ARG A 150 -7.65 5.25 15.44
CA ARG A 150 -6.92 4.01 15.77
C ARG A 150 -7.44 3.34 17.05
#